data_AF-A0A7W0RDV6-F1
#
_entry.id   AF-A0A7W0RDV6-F1
#
_cell.length_a   1.000
_cell.length_b   1.000
_cell.length_c   1.000
_cell.angle_alpha   90.00
_cell.angle_beta   90.00
_cell.angle_gamma   90.00
#
_symmetry.space_group_name_H-M   'P 1'
#
loop_
_entity.id
_entity.type
_entity.pdbx_description
1 polymer ?
#
loop_
_entity_poly.entity_id
_entity_poly.type
_entity_poly.pdbx_seq_one_letter_code
_entity_poly.pdbx_strand_id
1 'polypeptide(L)'
;MSGRFDVPSLLAELTIEEKASLVSGAGFWWTRRIERLGIPAIMVSDGPHGLRKQDTSGDHVGLGGSAPATCFPTASALGSSWDVDLLRRVGVAGWKIAS
;
A
#
# COMPACT_ATOMS: atom_id res chain seq x y z
N MET A 1 -12.58 17.97 -2.75
CA MET A 1 -12.21 17.62 -1.37
C MET A 1 -10.79 18.11 -1.12
N SER A 2 -10.64 19.31 -0.55
CA SER A 2 -9.33 19.95 -0.33
C SER A 2 -9.18 20.44 1.11
N GLY A 3 -9.70 19.67 2.07
CA GLY A 3 -9.37 19.84 3.49
C GLY A 3 -8.12 19.02 3.79
N ARG A 4 -7.13 19.65 4.41
CA ARG A 4 -5.93 18.96 4.92
C ARG A 4 -6.34 17.86 5.90
N PHE A 5 -5.79 16.66 5.77
CA PHE A 5 -6.00 15.57 6.73
C PHE A 5 -5.36 15.95 8.07
N ASP A 6 -6.17 16.35 9.04
CA ASP A 6 -5.70 16.82 10.35
C ASP A 6 -5.79 15.71 11.40
N VAL A 7 -4.65 15.10 11.70
CA VAL A 7 -4.56 13.90 12.54
C VAL A 7 -5.05 14.15 13.98
N PRO A 8 -4.61 15.20 14.70
CA PRO A 8 -5.10 15.48 16.06
C PRO A 8 -6.62 15.63 16.17
N SER A 9 -7.25 16.39 15.26
CA SER A 9 -8.71 16.60 15.29
C SER A 9 -9.47 15.30 15.03
N LEU A 10 -9.06 14.54 14.01
CA LEU A 10 -9.65 13.22 13.72
C LEU A 10 -9.48 12.25 14.89
N LEU A 11 -8.32 12.23 15.55
CA LEU A 11 -8.06 11.39 16.73
C LEU A 11 -8.96 11.74 17.92
N ALA A 12 -9.33 13.02 18.07
CA ALA A 12 -10.24 13.47 19.12
C ALA A 12 -11.70 13.06 18.84
N GLU A 13 -12.10 13.01 17.56
CA GLU A 13 -13.46 12.66 17.13
C GLU A 13 -13.73 11.14 17.02
N LEU A 14 -12.67 10.31 17.04
CA LEU A 14 -12.79 8.86 16.98
C LEU A 14 -13.27 8.27 18.31
N THR A 15 -14.22 7.34 18.25
CA THR A 15 -14.56 6.49 19.40
C THR A 15 -13.43 5.52 19.73
N ILE A 16 -13.49 4.88 20.90
CA ILE A 16 -12.52 3.85 21.28
C ILE A 16 -12.58 2.65 20.33
N GLU A 17 -13.77 2.27 19.89
CA GLU A 17 -14.00 1.19 18.93
C GLU A 17 -13.42 1.55 17.57
N GLU A 18 -13.63 2.77 17.09
CA GLU A 18 -13.04 3.25 15.83
C GLU A 18 -11.50 3.25 15.91
N LYS A 19 -10.91 3.70 17.03
CA LYS A 19 -9.46 3.64 17.29
C LYS A 19 -8.92 2.21 17.28
N ALA A 20 -9.57 1.31 18.02
CA ALA A 20 -9.20 -0.10 18.08
C ALA A 20 -9.30 -0.76 16.69
N SER A 21 -10.28 -0.36 15.89
CA SER A 21 -10.44 -0.89 14.54
C SER A 21 -9.27 -0.50 13.63
N LEU A 22 -8.77 0.74 13.72
CA LEU A 22 -7.73 1.30 12.84
C LEU A 22 -6.34 0.68 13.04
N VAL A 23 -6.09 -0.01 14.15
CA VAL A 23 -4.81 -0.72 14.40
C VAL A 23 -4.81 -2.17 13.90
N SER A 24 -5.79 -2.52 13.07
CA SER A 24 -5.92 -3.83 12.44
C SER A 24 -6.32 -3.68 10.97
N GLY A 25 -5.92 -4.63 10.13
CA GLY A 25 -6.40 -4.70 8.75
C GLY A 25 -7.91 -4.97 8.68
N ALA A 26 -8.57 -4.41 7.66
CA ALA A 26 -9.91 -4.83 7.23
C ALA A 26 -9.87 -6.19 6.51
N GLY A 27 -8.68 -6.61 6.08
CA GLY A 27 -8.36 -7.87 5.43
C GLY A 27 -6.85 -7.92 5.20
N PHE A 28 -6.40 -8.76 4.26
CA PHE A 28 -4.98 -8.92 3.95
C PHE A 28 -4.29 -7.67 3.39
N TRP A 29 -5.03 -6.89 2.59
CA TRP A 29 -4.45 -5.81 1.78
C TRP A 29 -5.04 -4.44 2.07
N TRP A 30 -5.93 -4.30 3.06
CA TRP A 30 -6.65 -3.06 3.26
C TRP A 30 -6.68 -2.65 4.73
N THR A 31 -6.48 -1.36 4.99
CA THR A 31 -6.78 -0.76 6.30
C THR A 31 -8.29 -0.55 6.46
N ARG A 32 -8.74 -0.29 7.69
CA ARG A 32 -10.14 0.07 7.94
C ARG A 32 -10.44 1.50 7.51
N ARG A 33 -11.68 1.69 7.04
CA ARG A 33 -12.30 2.98 6.66
C ARG A 33 -13.18 3.47 7.81
N ILE A 34 -13.20 4.78 8.05
CA ILE A 34 -14.17 5.45 8.93
C ILE A 34 -14.90 6.51 8.09
N GLU A 35 -16.07 6.15 7.55
CA GLU A 35 -16.82 6.97 6.59
C GLU A 35 -17.27 8.32 7.16
N ARG A 36 -17.76 8.32 8.41
CA ARG A 36 -18.24 9.52 9.11
C ARG A 36 -17.18 10.63 9.19
N LEU A 37 -15.92 10.23 9.34
CA LEU A 37 -14.77 11.13 9.45
C LEU A 37 -13.99 11.26 8.13
N GLY A 38 -14.49 10.67 7.04
CA GLY A 38 -13.83 10.71 5.74
C GLY A 38 -12.47 10.02 5.70
N ILE A 39 -12.18 9.08 6.63
CA ILE A 39 -10.92 8.32 6.65
C ILE A 39 -11.05 7.17 5.64
N PRO A 40 -10.29 7.18 4.53
CA PRO A 40 -10.39 6.15 3.50
C PRO A 40 -9.72 4.83 3.95
N ALA A 41 -10.15 3.72 3.35
CA ALA A 41 -9.36 2.49 3.37
C ALA A 41 -8.13 2.67 2.46
N ILE A 42 -6.97 2.25 2.93
CA ILE A 42 -5.70 2.28 2.20
C ILE A 42 -5.38 0.86 1.77
N MET A 43 -5.13 0.67 0.47
CA MET A 43 -4.61 -0.59 -0.04
C MET A 43 -3.10 -0.66 0.22
N VAL A 44 -2.64 -1.77 0.78
CA VAL A 44 -1.22 -2.14 0.86
C VAL A 44 -0.97 -3.31 -0.09
N SER A 45 0.27 -3.48 -0.52
CA SER A 45 0.67 -4.52 -1.46
C SER A 45 2.17 -4.78 -1.28
N ASP A 46 2.60 -6.01 -1.53
CA ASP A 46 4.03 -6.31 -1.70
C ASP A 46 4.56 -5.64 -2.99
N GLY A 47 5.86 -5.53 -3.25
CA GLY A 47 7.01 -6.08 -2.55
C GLY A 47 8.32 -5.43 -3.00
N PRO A 48 9.46 -5.88 -2.47
CA PRO A 48 10.72 -5.13 -2.51
C PRO A 48 11.37 -5.01 -3.90
N HIS A 49 10.89 -5.75 -4.90
CA HIS A 49 11.42 -5.77 -6.26
C HIS A 49 10.30 -5.83 -7.32
N GLY A 50 9.16 -5.22 -7.02
CA GLY A 50 8.02 -5.15 -7.93
C GLY A 50 6.70 -5.16 -7.19
N LEU A 51 5.68 -4.53 -7.78
CA LEU A 51 4.33 -4.52 -7.22
C LEU A 51 3.68 -5.89 -7.38
N ARG A 52 3.08 -6.41 -6.32
CA ARG A 52 2.27 -7.63 -6.33
C ARG A 52 0.87 -7.32 -5.83
N LYS A 53 0.07 -6.76 -6.73
CA LYS A 53 -1.33 -6.41 -6.46
C LYS A 53 -2.23 -7.57 -6.91
N GLN A 54 -2.86 -8.25 -5.97
CA GLN A 54 -3.87 -9.26 -6.28
C GLN A 54 -5.13 -8.59 -6.81
N ASP A 55 -5.71 -9.14 -7.88
CA ASP A 55 -7.01 -8.70 -8.36
C ASP A 55 -8.09 -9.05 -7.31
N THR A 56 -9.14 -8.23 -7.26
CA THR A 56 -10.24 -8.26 -6.29
C THR A 56 -11.04 -9.57 -6.24
N SER A 57 -10.83 -10.46 -7.21
CA SER A 57 -11.41 -11.81 -7.31
C SER A 57 -10.49 -12.93 -6.82
N GLY A 58 -9.29 -12.62 -6.31
CA GLY A 58 -8.28 -13.61 -5.97
C GLY A 58 -8.50 -14.29 -4.62
N ASP A 59 -9.00 -15.52 -4.67
CA ASP A 59 -9.04 -16.46 -3.57
C ASP A 59 -7.66 -16.57 -2.90
N HIS A 60 -7.66 -16.76 -1.58
CA HIS A 60 -6.52 -16.78 -0.65
C HIS A 60 -5.32 -17.69 -0.99
N VAL A 61 -5.36 -18.39 -2.14
CA VAL A 61 -4.40 -19.38 -2.61
C VAL A 61 -3.40 -18.79 -3.63
N GLY A 62 -3.54 -17.52 -4.03
CA GLY A 62 -2.65 -16.90 -5.02
C GLY A 62 -2.89 -17.37 -6.46
N LEU A 63 -4.03 -18.03 -6.71
CA LEU A 63 -4.46 -18.47 -8.04
C LEU A 63 -5.15 -17.33 -8.84
N GLY A 64 -5.53 -16.25 -8.16
CA GLY A 64 -5.92 -15.00 -8.80
C GLY A 64 -4.68 -14.30 -9.35
N GLY A 65 -4.72 -13.93 -10.64
CA GLY A 65 -3.63 -13.21 -11.28
C GLY A 65 -3.24 -11.94 -10.53
N SER A 66 -1.95 -11.59 -10.57
CA SER A 66 -1.49 -10.26 -10.20
C SER A 66 -1.84 -9.29 -11.32
N ALA A 67 -2.19 -8.05 -10.97
CA ALA A 67 -2.15 -6.97 -11.95
C ALA A 67 -0.76 -6.96 -12.62
N PRO A 68 -0.69 -6.75 -13.96
CA PRO A 68 0.59 -6.69 -14.66
C PRO A 68 1.53 -5.67 -14.02
N ALA A 69 2.74 -6.11 -13.70
CA ALA A 69 3.75 -5.30 -13.05
C ALA A 69 5.16 -5.66 -13.55
N THR A 70 6.08 -4.70 -13.46
CA THR A 70 7.49 -4.94 -13.75
C THR A 70 8.12 -5.70 -12.58
N CYS A 71 8.71 -6.86 -12.89
CA CYS A 71 9.59 -7.58 -11.99
C CYS A 71 11.01 -7.01 -12.08
N PHE A 72 11.44 -6.29 -11.06
CA PHE A 72 12.80 -5.72 -11.01
C PHE A 72 13.80 -6.75 -10.48
N PRO A 73 15.11 -6.55 -10.72
CA PRO A 73 16.14 -7.36 -10.08
C PRO A 73 16.03 -7.29 -8.55
N THR A 74 16.42 -8.37 -7.87
CA THR A 74 16.39 -8.45 -6.40
C THR A 74 17.31 -7.42 -5.75
N ALA A 75 17.10 -7.15 -4.46
CA ALA A 75 17.91 -6.21 -3.70
C ALA A 75 19.41 -6.54 -3.73
N SER A 76 19.81 -7.82 -3.79
CA SER A 76 21.22 -8.21 -3.93
C SER A 76 21.79 -7.83 -5.29
N ALA A 77 21.04 -8.03 -6.38
CA ALA A 77 21.47 -7.64 -7.72
C ALA A 77 21.53 -6.11 -7.88
N LEU A 78 20.53 -5.40 -7.36
CA LEU A 78 20.52 -3.93 -7.33
C LEU A 78 21.66 -3.39 -6.45
N GLY A 79 21.92 -4.00 -5.29
CA GLY A 79 23.02 -3.63 -4.40
C GLY A 79 24.39 -3.77 -5.06
N SER A 80 24.57 -4.82 -5.87
CA SER A 80 25.80 -5.01 -6.66
C SER A 80 26.06 -3.92 -7.71
N SER A 81 25.07 -3.08 -8.03
CA SER A 81 25.28 -1.91 -8.90
C SER A 81 26.03 -0.77 -8.21
N TRP A 82 25.92 -0.68 -6.87
CA TRP A 82 26.39 0.47 -6.08
C TRP A 82 25.92 1.84 -6.62
N ASP A 83 24.77 1.88 -7.32
CA ASP A 83 24.23 3.07 -7.98
C ASP A 83 22.92 3.54 -7.30
N VAL A 84 23.03 4.55 -6.42
CA VAL A 84 21.89 5.14 -5.71
C VAL A 84 20.88 5.80 -6.66
N ASP A 85 21.36 6.34 -7.79
CA ASP A 85 20.48 6.98 -8.77
C ASP A 85 19.68 5.96 -9.56
N LEU A 86 20.27 4.79 -9.86
CA LEU A 86 19.54 3.64 -10.40
C LEU A 86 18.44 3.18 -9.44
N LEU A 87 18.74 3.02 -8.15
CA LEU A 87 17.73 2.63 -7.15
C LEU A 87 16.57 3.64 -7.09
N ARG A 88 16.88 4.94 -7.19
CA ARG A 88 15.84 5.99 -7.26
C ARG A 88 14.97 5.85 -8.50
N ARG A 89 15.57 5.60 -9.68
CA ARG A 89 14.82 5.37 -10.92
C ARG A 89 13.92 4.14 -10.83
N VAL A 90 14.42 3.04 -10.24
CA VAL A 90 13.64 1.82 -9.98
C VAL A 90 12.45 2.11 -9.06
N GLY A 91 12.65 2.85 -7.96
CA GLY A 91 11.57 3.24 -7.05
C GLY A 91 10.49 4.08 -7.73
N VAL A 92 10.88 5.09 -8.52
CA VAL A 92 9.92 5.91 -9.30
C VAL A 92 9.17 5.09 -10.33
N ALA A 93 9.85 4.17 -11.02
CA ALA A 93 9.22 3.28 -12.00
C ALA A 93 8.22 2.33 -11.32
N GLY A 94 8.57 1.77 -10.15
CA GLY A 94 7.69 0.92 -9.35
C GLY A 94 6.41 1.64 -8.91
N TRP A 95 6.52 2.91 -8.47
CA TRP A 95 5.36 3.72 -8.08
C TRP A 95 4.38 3.97 -9.23
N LYS A 96 4.88 4.23 -10.45
CA LYS A 96 4.04 4.46 -11.64
C LYS A 96 3.17 3.27 -12.03
N ILE A 97 3.52 2.07 -11.59
CA ILE A 97 2.75 0.85 -11.85
C ILE A 97 1.60 0.70 -10.83
N ALA A 98 1.73 1.33 -9.66
CA ALA A 98 0.74 1.26 -8.57
C ALA A 98 -0.35 2.34 -8.64
N SER A 99 -0.18 3.35 -9.49
CA SER A 99 -1.09 4.51 -9.68
C SER A 99 -2.00 4.32 -10.88
#